data_AF-A0A973K0I3-F1
#
_entry.id   AF-A0A973K0I3-F1
#
_cell.length_a   1.000
_cell.length_b   1.000
_cell.length_c   1.000
_cell.angle_alpha   90.00
_cell.angle_beta   90.00
_cell.angle_gamma   90.00
#
_symmetry.space_group_name_H-M   'P 1'
#
loop_
_entity.id
_entity.type
_entity.pdbx_description
1 polymer ?
#
loop_
_entity_poly.entity_id
_entity_poly.type
_entity_poly.pdbx_seq_one_letter_code
_entity_poly.pdbx_strand_id
1 'polypeptide(L)'
;DDTPLRPAARESGWWRLQPDGRVEALITQPTGIAEIAVGQATENTVDLSTHQVALTPTAKEVEATRRRYTLTDEDTLTFVHDLAAVGQPLQHHLSAELRRGSQG
;
A
#
# COMPACT_ATOMS: atom_id res chain seq x y z
N ASP A 1 -6.43 11.61 22.99
CA ASP A 1 -7.34 10.61 23.60
C ASP A 1 -7.72 9.48 22.65
N ASP A 2 -6.91 9.19 21.62
CA ASP A 2 -7.12 8.12 20.60
C ASP A 2 -8.54 7.99 20.02
N THR A 3 -9.31 9.06 20.16
CA THR A 3 -10.70 9.10 19.73
C THR A 3 -10.71 9.35 18.23
N PRO A 4 -11.32 8.46 17.42
CA PRO A 4 -11.41 8.67 15.98
C PRO A 4 -12.10 10.00 15.66
N LEU A 5 -11.42 10.87 14.90
CA LEU A 5 -11.96 12.19 14.56
C LEU A 5 -12.90 12.13 13.35
N ARG A 6 -12.50 11.41 12.30
CA ARG A 6 -13.25 11.22 11.05
C ARG A 6 -12.60 10.13 10.19
N PRO A 7 -13.28 9.61 9.15
CA PRO A 7 -12.67 8.73 8.16
C PRO A 7 -11.43 9.38 7.52
N ALA A 8 -10.34 8.62 7.46
CA ALA A 8 -9.09 9.01 6.82
C ALA A 8 -8.95 8.38 5.43
N ALA A 9 -7.72 8.15 4.97
CA ALA A 9 -7.43 7.51 3.70
C ALA A 9 -8.15 6.15 3.59
N ARG A 10 -8.60 5.84 2.38
CA ARG A 10 -9.23 4.56 2.02
C ARG A 10 -8.67 4.11 0.69
N GLU A 11 -8.54 2.81 0.54
CA GLU A 11 -8.19 2.19 -0.73
C GLU A 11 -8.94 0.87 -0.87
N SER A 12 -9.16 0.46 -2.10
CA SER A 12 -9.74 -0.84 -2.43
C SER A 12 -9.15 -1.35 -3.75
N GLY A 13 -9.18 -2.66 -3.93
CA GLY A 13 -8.40 -3.25 -5.00
C GLY A 13 -8.37 -4.76 -5.03
N TRP A 14 -7.47 -5.28 -5.85
CA TRP A 14 -7.26 -6.70 -6.07
C TRP A 14 -5.78 -7.03 -5.99
N TRP A 15 -5.48 -8.16 -5.36
CA TRP A 15 -4.16 -8.76 -5.37
C TRP A 15 -4.18 -9.98 -6.28
N ARG A 16 -3.18 -10.09 -7.15
CA ARG A 16 -3.03 -11.19 -8.09
C ARG A 16 -1.68 -11.82 -7.85
N LEU A 17 -1.68 -13.02 -7.27
CA LEU A 17 -0.50 -13.84 -7.12
C LEU A 17 -0.25 -14.61 -8.42
N GLN A 18 0.98 -14.57 -8.89
CA GLN A 18 1.46 -15.23 -10.09
C GLN A 18 2.45 -16.35 -9.69
N PRO A 19 2.85 -17.22 -10.64
CA PRO A 19 3.93 -18.17 -10.38
C PRO A 19 5.20 -17.48 -9.88
N ASP A 20 6.00 -18.23 -9.12
CA ASP A 20 7.31 -17.81 -8.59
C ASP A 20 7.26 -16.65 -7.59
N GLY A 21 6.11 -16.46 -6.94
CA GLY A 21 5.91 -15.44 -5.91
C GLY A 21 5.63 -14.04 -6.45
N ARG A 22 5.50 -13.86 -7.77
CA ARG A 22 5.22 -12.53 -8.35
C ARG A 22 3.85 -12.03 -7.93
N VAL A 23 3.76 -10.75 -7.60
CA VAL A 23 2.52 -10.12 -7.16
C VAL A 23 2.22 -8.91 -8.02
N GLU A 24 0.95 -8.78 -8.42
CA GLU A 24 0.38 -7.56 -8.98
C GLU A 24 -0.71 -7.07 -8.02
N ALA A 25 -0.69 -5.81 -7.64
CA ALA A 25 -1.73 -5.17 -6.85
C ALA A 25 -2.37 -4.04 -7.64
N LEU A 26 -3.69 -4.09 -7.82
CA LEU A 26 -4.48 -3.04 -8.46
C LEU A 26 -5.21 -2.29 -7.35
N ILE A 27 -4.88 -1.01 -7.16
CA ILE A 27 -5.33 -0.23 -6.01
C ILE A 27 -6.02 1.03 -6.53
N THR A 28 -7.17 1.36 -5.96
CA THR A 28 -7.90 2.61 -6.24
C THR A 28 -8.16 3.36 -4.95
N GLN A 29 -8.02 4.69 -5.01
CA GLN A 29 -8.20 5.59 -3.89
C GLN A 29 -9.27 6.64 -4.23
N PRO A 30 -10.15 7.02 -3.28
CA PRO A 30 -11.18 8.03 -3.51
C PRO A 30 -10.61 9.44 -3.71
N THR A 31 -9.29 9.63 -3.54
CA THR A 31 -8.53 10.85 -3.86
C THR A 31 -8.27 11.01 -5.36
N GLY A 32 -8.79 10.10 -6.20
CA GLY A 32 -8.67 10.18 -7.66
C GLY A 32 -7.39 9.57 -8.20
N ILE A 33 -6.83 8.58 -7.49
CA ILE A 33 -5.60 7.87 -7.83
C ILE A 33 -5.92 6.40 -8.08
N ALA A 34 -5.44 5.85 -9.19
CA ALA A 34 -5.41 4.42 -9.45
C ALA A 34 -3.95 3.97 -9.67
N GLU A 35 -3.56 2.88 -9.03
CA GLU A 35 -2.19 2.38 -9.02
C GLU A 35 -2.17 0.90 -9.40
N ILE A 36 -1.20 0.53 -10.25
CA ILE A 36 -0.75 -0.84 -10.43
C ILE A 36 0.63 -0.92 -9.78
N ALA A 37 0.78 -1.76 -8.76
CA ALA A 37 2.06 -2.07 -8.13
C ALA A 37 2.45 -3.52 -8.42
N VAL A 38 3.74 -3.76 -8.62
CA VAL A 38 4.28 -5.10 -8.90
C VAL A 38 5.44 -5.41 -7.97
N GLY A 39 5.65 -6.69 -7.71
CA GLY A 39 6.79 -7.11 -6.91
C GLY A 39 6.78 -8.59 -6.61
N GLN A 40 7.30 -8.94 -5.42
CA GLN A 40 7.53 -10.33 -5.02
C GLN A 40 7.04 -10.58 -3.60
N ALA A 41 6.41 -11.73 -3.42
CA ALA A 41 6.14 -12.36 -2.15
C ALA A 41 7.26 -13.38 -1.84
N THR A 42 7.85 -13.26 -0.66
CA THR A 42 8.71 -14.26 -0.04
C THR A 42 7.97 -14.89 1.15
N GLU A 43 8.66 -15.70 1.95
CA GLU A 43 8.07 -16.46 3.07
C GLU A 43 7.17 -15.62 3.99
N ASN A 44 7.61 -14.42 4.38
CA ASN A 44 6.89 -13.57 5.33
C ASN A 44 6.71 -12.12 4.86
N THR A 45 7.17 -11.78 3.65
CA THR A 45 7.23 -10.40 3.18
C THR A 45 6.68 -10.28 1.77
N VAL A 46 5.92 -9.21 1.51
CA VAL A 46 5.59 -8.76 0.17
C VAL A 46 6.17 -7.36 -0.03
N ASP A 47 7.03 -7.20 -1.04
CA ASP A 47 7.61 -5.92 -1.43
C ASP A 47 7.10 -5.57 -2.82
N LEU A 48 6.41 -4.42 -2.93
CA LEU A 48 5.81 -3.91 -4.13
C LEU A 48 6.36 -2.53 -4.44
N SER A 49 6.59 -2.27 -5.72
CA SER A 49 6.86 -0.94 -6.24
C SER A 49 5.84 -0.59 -7.30
N THR A 50 5.51 0.69 -7.42
CA THR A 50 4.63 1.18 -8.48
C THR A 50 5.15 0.76 -9.85
N HIS A 51 4.27 0.15 -10.63
CA HIS A 51 4.45 -0.05 -12.06
C HIS A 51 3.80 1.09 -12.86
N GLN A 52 2.61 1.52 -12.45
CA GLN A 52 1.89 2.62 -13.09
C GLN A 52 0.98 3.34 -12.09
N VAL A 53 0.88 4.67 -12.23
CA VAL A 53 -0.14 5.49 -11.57
C VAL A 53 -0.95 6.22 -12.62
N ALA A 54 -2.27 6.24 -12.45
CA ALA A 54 -3.19 7.07 -13.20
C ALA A 54 -3.87 8.06 -12.24
N LEU A 55 -3.90 9.33 -12.65
CA LEU A 55 -4.44 10.43 -11.88
C LEU A 55 -5.66 11.02 -12.58
N THR A 56 -6.74 11.22 -11.83
CA THR A 56 -7.82 12.09 -12.29
C THR A 56 -7.36 13.56 -12.36
N PRO A 57 -7.99 14.44 -13.15
CA PRO A 57 -7.52 15.82 -13.35
C PRO A 57 -7.37 16.67 -12.08
N THR A 58 -8.07 16.31 -11.00
CA THR A 58 -8.04 17.04 -9.72
C THR A 58 -7.23 16.34 -8.63
N ALA A 59 -6.63 15.18 -8.92
CA ALA A 59 -5.82 14.45 -7.95
C ALA A 59 -4.51 15.20 -7.66
N LYS A 60 -3.97 14.99 -6.47
CA LYS A 60 -2.60 15.39 -6.18
C LYS A 60 -1.64 14.54 -7.01
N GLU A 61 -0.54 15.16 -7.43
CA GLU A 61 0.53 14.47 -8.14
C GLU A 61 1.17 13.39 -7.26
N VAL A 62 1.15 12.16 -7.77
CA VAL A 62 1.83 10.98 -7.21
C VAL A 62 2.60 10.34 -8.36
N GLU A 63 3.89 10.17 -8.18
CA GLU A 63 4.82 9.67 -9.20
C GLU A 63 5.19 8.21 -8.96
N ALA A 64 5.44 7.84 -7.70
CA ALA A 64 5.83 6.49 -7.32
C ALA A 64 5.51 6.18 -5.86
N THR A 65 5.32 4.90 -5.58
CA THR A 65 5.19 4.34 -4.24
C THR A 65 6.04 3.08 -4.12
N ARG A 66 6.40 2.76 -2.88
CA ARG A 66 6.88 1.43 -2.50
C ARG A 66 6.12 0.98 -1.27
N ARG A 67 5.66 -0.26 -1.26
CA ARG A 67 4.87 -0.83 -0.18
C ARG A 67 5.51 -2.13 0.27
N ARG A 68 5.81 -2.22 1.56
CA ARG A 68 6.29 -3.46 2.19
C ARG A 68 5.31 -3.90 3.25
N TYR A 69 4.89 -5.15 3.15
CA TYR A 69 4.08 -5.85 4.13
C TYR A 69 4.90 -7.00 4.69
N THR A 70 5.11 -7.05 6.01
CA THR A 70 5.89 -8.11 6.65
C THR A 70 5.12 -8.69 7.82
N LEU A 71 4.87 -10.00 7.77
CA LEU A 71 4.42 -10.77 8.93
C LEU A 71 5.62 -10.93 9.85
N THR A 72 5.65 -10.16 10.95
CA THR A 72 6.74 -10.19 11.91
C THR A 72 6.61 -11.35 12.90
N ASP A 73 5.38 -11.79 13.14
CA ASP A 73 5.00 -12.99 13.87
C ASP A 73 3.64 -13.49 13.35
N GLU A 74 3.09 -14.54 13.97
CA GLU A 74 1.86 -15.21 13.53
C GLU A 74 0.63 -14.29 13.48
N ASP A 75 0.60 -13.22 14.28
CA ASP A 75 -0.56 -12.35 14.46
C ASP A 75 -0.28 -10.87 14.17
N THR A 76 0.91 -10.54 13.66
CA THR A 76 1.34 -9.15 13.48
C THR A 76 1.83 -8.89 12.08
N LEU A 77 1.15 -7.96 11.41
CA LEU A 77 1.53 -7.43 10.11
C LEU A 77 2.09 -6.02 10.27
N THR A 78 3.34 -5.83 9.90
CA THR A 78 3.92 -4.49 9.73
C THR A 78 3.75 -4.04 8.29
N PHE A 79 3.46 -2.75 8.13
CA PHE A 79 3.29 -2.09 6.85
C PHE A 79 4.18 -0.85 6.79
N VAL A 80 4.91 -0.69 5.70
CA VAL A 80 5.67 0.52 5.39
C VAL A 80 5.29 0.98 3.98
N HIS A 81 5.02 2.27 3.84
CA HIS A 81 4.69 2.90 2.57
C HIS A 81 5.60 4.11 2.36
N ASP A 82 6.36 4.06 1.28
CA ASP A 82 7.14 5.18 0.77
C ASP A 82 6.38 5.83 -0.39
N LEU A 83 6.46 7.16 -0.50
CA LEU A 83 5.71 7.95 -1.49
C LEU A 83 6.62 9.01 -2.12
N ALA A 84 6.65 9.06 -3.44
CA ALA A 84 7.11 10.18 -4.24
C ALA A 84 5.88 10.91 -4.77
N ALA A 85 5.68 12.15 -4.31
CA ALA A 85 4.49 12.93 -4.61
C ALA A 85 4.77 14.41 -4.44
N VAL A 86 4.01 15.26 -5.14
CA VAL A 86 4.05 16.73 -5.01
C VAL A 86 5.48 17.30 -5.06
N GLY A 87 6.28 16.81 -6.01
CA GLY A 87 7.66 17.23 -6.24
C GLY A 87 8.68 16.74 -5.20
N GLN A 88 8.29 15.84 -4.28
CA GLN A 88 9.18 15.21 -3.32
C GLN A 88 9.64 13.83 -3.80
N PRO A 89 10.92 13.48 -3.64
CA PRO A 89 11.43 12.16 -4.01
C PRO A 89 10.83 11.07 -3.12
N LEU A 90 10.96 9.81 -3.56
CA LEU A 90 10.50 8.64 -2.82
C LEU A 90 11.11 8.60 -1.43
N GLN A 91 10.27 8.74 -0.41
CA GLN A 91 10.68 8.74 0.98
C GLN A 91 9.58 8.15 1.86
N HIS A 92 9.94 7.84 3.11
CA HIS A 92 8.99 7.33 4.09
C HIS A 92 7.76 8.24 4.20
N HIS A 93 6.59 7.65 4.00
CA HIS A 93 5.31 8.36 4.15
C HIS A 93 4.57 7.93 5.40
N LEU A 94 4.42 6.62 5.61
CA LEU A 94 3.77 6.08 6.79
C LEU A 94 4.22 4.64 7.10
N SER A 95 3.99 4.24 8.34
CA SER A 95 4.04 2.85 8.77
C SER A 95 2.88 2.53 9.71
N ALA A 96 2.56 1.25 9.82
CA ALA A 96 1.58 0.74 10.77
C ALA A 96 1.96 -0.67 11.25
N GLU A 97 1.55 -0.98 12.47
CA GLU A 97 1.50 -2.35 13.00
C GLU A 97 0.04 -2.74 13.15
N LEU A 98 -0.35 -3.86 12.53
CA LEU A 98 -1.70 -4.38 12.54
C LEU A 98 -1.69 -5.73 13.25
N ARG A 99 -2.54 -5.87 14.26
CA ARG A 99 -2.77 -7.16 14.93
C ARG A 99 -3.95 -7.87 14.28
N ARG A 100 -3.85 -9.20 14.16
CA ARG A 100 -4.92 -10.05 13.67
C ARG A 100 -6.18 -9.82 14.51
N GLY A 101 -7.25 -9.36 13.88
CA GLY A 101 -8.56 -9.29 14.53
C GLY A 101 -9.09 -10.69 14.82
N SER A 102 -9.78 -10.87 15.94
CA SER A 102 -10.57 -12.07 16.19
C SER A 102 -11.57 -12.28 15.05
N GLN A 103 -11.64 -13.49 14.49
CA GLN A 103 -12.71 -13.87 13.57
C GLN A 103 -14.06 -13.61 14.28
N GLY A 104 -14.88 -12.73 13.71
CA GLY A 104 -16.25 -12.49 14.18
C GLY A 104 -17.20 -13.60 13.73
#